data_AF-A0A4Q4MNB4-F1
#
_entry.id   AF-A0A4Q4MNB4-F1
#
_cell.length_a   1.000
_cell.length_b   1.000
_cell.length_c   1.000
_cell.angle_alpha   90.00
_cell.angle_beta   90.00
_cell.angle_gamma   90.00
#
_symmetry.space_group_name_H-M   'P 1'
#
loop_
_entity.id
_entity.type
_entity.pdbx_description
1 polymer ?
#
loop_
_entity_poly.entity_id
_entity_poly.type
_entity_poly.pdbx_seq_one_letter_code
_entity_poly.pdbx_strand_id
1 'polypeptide(L)'
;MGEVVPYKAGMQRGQGYNTYLQSLCVKDAVTIDRHDDQDPPFKREYYSQFIEEYEKIAQSMRISAGAAVSGWGQEANVNVDILNRSEFETSTLTYEVKVLVQHQVSVLDKHSFNKIETKTPHATYGDRFIADFIKGGHFYARVSITAKNSSETSELKQSAEVAMTMYGVSGKITQEVERAVSSIKRNASVKITIIESTGTSKSGASGGGYAVKAEESSDLLAVKEKADQFYKDADSGKHSYVLFAVLGKYRNLSNFESYFAPFDYQMASLRSWALFNDFTLYKAIETMIKAVPESKFKDGPERKTQLIKQAINIFENIRDRVILISEHPEAAKEDPDHMKPGDFRLEVLNSIQTKLFHAQSQPIPNTDDYWTDVVLTTKGSGNQPLFTFPAFDFGDLIGTEVVSFGKKKNGEEYNCLIGERVTSLDDYKELSYFWVFPDSVQKFAMEMYGVSKVPTRNYMRVYAADQSDIENPRPYQRFWFYVPSANSPP
;
A
#
# COMPACT_ATOMS: atom_id res chain seq x y z
N MET A 1 28.18 5.69 9.04
CA MET A 1 27.23 4.87 9.82
C MET A 1 27.23 3.47 9.21
N GLY A 2 27.31 2.41 10.02
CA GLY A 2 27.33 1.03 9.51
C GLY A 2 26.01 0.65 8.82
N GLU A 3 26.08 -0.30 7.89
CA GLU A 3 24.90 -0.89 7.24
C GLU A 3 24.08 -1.68 8.28
N VAL A 4 22.76 -1.50 8.32
CA VAL A 4 21.88 -2.12 9.32
C VAL A 4 20.67 -2.76 8.68
N VAL A 5 20.24 -3.91 9.20
CA VAL A 5 19.10 -4.68 8.69
C VAL A 5 18.14 -5.05 9.81
N PRO A 6 16.84 -5.26 9.53
CA PRO A 6 15.86 -5.68 10.53
C PRO A 6 16.30 -6.96 11.23
N TYR A 7 16.15 -6.99 12.54
CA TYR A 7 16.38 -8.20 13.32
C TYR A 7 15.35 -9.27 12.97
N LYS A 8 15.81 -10.51 12.81
CA LYS A 8 14.99 -11.71 12.65
C LYS A 8 15.39 -12.75 13.69
N ALA A 9 14.44 -13.57 14.11
CA ALA A 9 14.70 -14.66 15.04
C ALA A 9 15.84 -15.56 14.52
N GLY A 10 16.78 -15.92 15.39
CA GLY A 10 17.91 -16.77 15.03
C GLY A 10 19.17 -16.02 14.58
N MET A 11 19.12 -14.70 14.39
CA MET A 11 20.32 -13.88 14.17
C MET A 11 21.27 -13.98 15.37
N GLN A 12 22.55 -14.25 15.08
CA GLN A 12 23.63 -14.31 16.07
C GLN A 12 24.80 -13.43 15.65
N ARG A 13 25.52 -12.86 16.63
CA ARG A 13 26.79 -12.16 16.36
C ARG A 13 27.78 -13.11 15.72
N GLY A 14 28.61 -12.59 14.82
CA GLY A 14 29.58 -13.38 14.09
C GLY A 14 28.99 -14.25 12.97
N GLN A 15 27.67 -14.28 12.80
CA GLN A 15 27.02 -15.06 11.74
C GLN A 15 27.17 -14.37 10.38
N GLY A 16 27.42 -15.15 9.34
CA GLY A 16 27.37 -14.68 7.96
C GLY A 16 25.97 -14.23 7.54
N TYR A 17 25.89 -13.32 6.59
CA TYR A 17 24.65 -12.66 6.23
C TYR A 17 24.61 -12.27 4.75
N ASN A 18 23.48 -12.57 4.10
CA ASN A 18 23.18 -12.11 2.74
C ASN A 18 22.32 -10.85 2.82
N THR A 19 22.86 -9.69 2.43
CA THR A 19 22.16 -8.40 2.50
C THR A 19 21.00 -8.29 1.53
N TYR A 20 21.09 -8.95 0.37
CA TYR A 20 20.10 -8.86 -0.70
C TYR A 20 18.81 -9.60 -0.35
N LEU A 21 18.89 -10.85 0.11
CA LEU A 21 17.74 -11.63 0.60
C LEU A 21 17.41 -11.36 2.07
N GLN A 22 18.29 -10.65 2.79
CA GLN A 22 18.22 -10.50 4.24
C GLN A 22 18.07 -11.85 4.96
N SER A 23 18.92 -12.80 4.59
CA SER A 23 18.89 -14.17 5.08
C SER A 23 20.17 -14.51 5.85
N LEU A 24 20.00 -15.42 6.82
CA LEU A 24 21.09 -15.91 7.65
C LEU A 24 21.95 -16.90 6.89
N CYS A 25 23.27 -16.79 7.04
CA CYS A 25 24.23 -17.75 6.51
C CYS A 25 24.91 -18.50 7.67
N VAL A 26 26.12 -19.01 7.45
CA VAL A 26 26.85 -19.84 8.41
C VAL A 26 27.05 -19.12 9.75
N LYS A 27 26.87 -19.85 10.84
CA LYS A 27 27.22 -19.38 12.19
C LYS A 27 28.74 -19.31 12.33
N ASP A 28 29.19 -18.47 13.26
CA ASP A 28 30.60 -18.33 13.60
C ASP A 28 31.49 -18.04 12.36
N ALA A 29 30.99 -17.27 11.40
CA ALA A 29 31.80 -16.74 10.29
C ALA A 29 32.90 -15.79 10.79
N VAL A 30 32.64 -15.11 11.92
CA VAL A 30 33.57 -14.18 12.58
C VAL A 30 33.50 -14.39 14.09
N THR A 31 34.65 -14.55 14.73
CA THR A 31 34.77 -14.49 16.19
C THR A 31 34.81 -13.03 16.63
N ILE A 32 33.98 -12.67 17.61
CA ILE A 32 33.85 -11.30 18.11
C ILE A 32 34.20 -11.27 19.60
N ASP A 33 35.31 -10.62 19.93
CA ASP A 33 35.71 -10.36 21.32
C ASP A 33 35.13 -9.02 21.75
N ARG A 34 34.13 -9.10 22.64
CA ARG A 34 33.31 -7.96 23.00
C ARG A 34 33.93 -7.09 24.06
N HIS A 35 33.74 -5.78 23.91
CA HIS A 35 33.79 -4.83 25.01
C HIS A 35 32.37 -4.44 25.43
N ASP A 36 32.01 -4.72 26.68
CA ASP A 36 30.72 -4.31 27.22
C ASP A 36 30.73 -2.84 27.63
N ASP A 37 29.95 -2.03 26.92
CA ASP A 37 29.54 -0.70 27.41
C ASP A 37 28.32 -0.86 28.32
N GLN A 38 28.41 -0.29 29.53
CA GLN A 38 27.27 -0.14 30.42
C GLN A 38 26.51 1.14 30.08
N ASP A 39 25.20 1.03 29.90
CA ASP A 39 24.24 2.12 29.61
C ASP A 39 24.54 2.95 28.35
N PRO A 40 24.37 2.37 27.14
CA PRO A 40 24.53 3.14 25.91
C PRO A 40 23.46 4.23 25.80
N PRO A 41 23.84 5.48 25.44
CA PRO A 41 22.87 6.53 25.17
C PRO A 41 21.96 6.12 23.99
N PHE A 42 20.77 6.69 23.92
CA PHE A 42 19.82 6.43 22.84
C PHE A 42 19.48 7.68 22.04
N LYS A 43 19.07 7.47 20.80
CA LYS A 43 18.41 8.48 19.95
C LYS A 43 16.96 8.09 19.71
N ARG A 44 16.09 9.08 19.51
CA ARG A 44 14.69 8.86 19.15
C ARG A 44 14.27 9.76 17.99
N GLU A 45 13.46 9.20 17.10
CA GLU A 45 12.86 9.86 15.95
C GLU A 45 11.34 9.73 16.08
N TYR A 46 10.59 10.79 15.79
CA TYR A 46 9.12 10.77 15.78
C TYR A 46 8.60 11.73 14.73
N TYR A 47 7.94 11.19 13.70
CA TYR A 47 7.36 11.96 12.62
C TYR A 47 6.20 11.23 11.96
N SER A 48 5.48 11.94 11.10
CA SER A 48 4.61 11.37 10.08
C SER A 48 5.06 11.82 8.68
N GLN A 49 4.83 10.99 7.66
CA GLN A 49 5.14 11.31 6.28
C GLN A 49 4.05 10.82 5.33
N PHE A 50 3.79 11.57 4.25
CA PHE A 50 2.95 11.14 3.15
C PHE A 50 3.72 10.14 2.27
N ILE A 51 3.06 9.07 1.85
CA ILE A 51 3.65 7.99 1.06
C ILE A 51 3.02 7.96 -0.33
N GLU A 52 3.75 8.43 -1.33
CA GLU A 52 3.35 8.41 -2.75
C GLU A 52 3.80 7.11 -3.45
N GLU A 53 4.94 6.57 -3.06
CA GLU A 53 5.53 5.36 -3.64
C GLU A 53 5.38 4.19 -2.68
N TYR A 54 4.67 3.14 -3.09
CA TYR A 54 4.42 1.95 -2.26
C TYR A 54 5.68 1.33 -1.64
N GLU A 55 6.78 1.28 -2.40
CA GLU A 55 8.05 0.72 -1.92
C GLU A 55 8.62 1.44 -0.70
N LYS A 56 8.26 2.70 -0.46
CA LYS A 56 8.68 3.44 0.74
C LYS A 56 8.22 2.78 2.02
N ILE A 57 7.09 2.05 2.00
CA ILE A 57 6.58 1.29 3.16
C ILE A 57 7.55 0.17 3.55
N ALA A 58 8.09 -0.56 2.58
CA ALA A 58 9.10 -1.60 2.85
C ALA A 58 10.47 -0.98 3.21
N GLN A 59 10.87 0.08 2.51
CA GLN A 59 12.14 0.79 2.73
C GLN A 59 12.21 1.40 4.14
N SER A 60 11.11 1.97 4.65
CA SER A 60 11.07 2.60 5.99
C SER A 60 11.21 1.58 7.13
N MET A 61 10.81 0.33 6.88
CA MET A 61 11.05 -0.84 7.73
C MET A 61 12.42 -1.49 7.48
N ARG A 62 13.24 -0.96 6.57
CA ARG A 62 14.54 -1.49 6.13
C ARG A 62 14.49 -2.90 5.55
N ILE A 63 13.36 -3.29 4.95
CA ILE A 63 13.24 -4.56 4.23
C ILE A 63 13.76 -4.34 2.80
N SER A 64 14.67 -5.19 2.33
CA SER A 64 15.12 -5.15 0.94
C SER A 64 14.06 -5.71 0.00
N ALA A 65 14.06 -5.28 -1.26
CA ALA A 65 13.18 -5.85 -2.28
C ALA A 65 13.33 -7.37 -2.40
N GLY A 66 14.57 -7.88 -2.39
CA GLY A 66 14.85 -9.32 -2.46
C GLY A 66 14.27 -10.09 -1.28
N ALA A 67 14.42 -9.57 -0.07
CA ALA A 67 13.84 -10.15 1.15
C ALA A 67 12.31 -10.11 1.13
N ALA A 68 11.72 -8.99 0.67
CA ALA A 68 10.27 -8.84 0.60
C ALA A 68 9.64 -9.84 -0.36
N VAL A 69 10.22 -10.05 -1.55
CA VAL A 69 9.72 -11.00 -2.56
C VAL A 69 9.93 -12.45 -2.14
N SER A 70 11.16 -12.82 -1.72
CA SER A 70 11.49 -14.20 -1.34
C SER A 70 10.80 -14.65 -0.05
N GLY A 71 10.65 -13.74 0.91
CA GLY A 71 10.01 -14.01 2.20
C GLY A 71 8.50 -13.77 2.23
N TRP A 72 7.88 -13.37 1.11
CA TRP A 72 6.47 -13.01 1.08
C TRP A 72 5.56 -14.17 1.52
N GLY A 73 4.66 -13.90 2.47
CA GLY A 73 3.74 -14.92 3.01
C GLY A 73 4.37 -15.84 4.06
N GLN A 74 5.64 -15.64 4.43
CA GLN A 74 6.26 -16.32 5.55
C GLN A 74 6.15 -15.41 6.78
N GLU A 75 5.26 -15.76 7.73
CA GLU A 75 4.90 -14.94 8.91
C GLU A 75 6.11 -14.47 9.73
N ALA A 76 7.22 -15.21 9.71
CA ALA A 76 8.45 -14.85 10.43
C ALA A 76 9.35 -13.83 9.71
N ASN A 77 9.13 -13.57 8.41
CA ASN A 77 10.07 -12.81 7.56
C ASN A 77 9.53 -11.45 7.11
N VAL A 78 8.23 -11.35 6.83
CA VAL A 78 7.60 -10.15 6.27
C VAL A 78 6.19 -9.99 6.83
N ASN A 79 5.88 -8.84 7.44
CA ASN A 79 4.49 -8.52 7.80
C ASN A 79 3.73 -8.13 6.52
N VAL A 80 2.87 -9.03 6.04
CA VAL A 80 2.13 -8.84 4.78
C VAL A 80 0.95 -7.87 4.92
N ASP A 81 0.42 -7.70 6.13
CA ASP A 81 -0.73 -6.81 6.36
C ASP A 81 -0.34 -5.36 6.14
N ILE A 82 0.82 -4.95 6.65
CA ILE A 82 1.29 -3.57 6.46
C ILE A 82 1.73 -3.29 5.03
N LEU A 83 2.24 -4.32 4.34
CA LEU A 83 2.60 -4.27 2.92
C LEU A 83 1.43 -4.60 2.00
N ASN A 84 0.18 -4.54 2.45
CA ASN A 84 -0.96 -4.83 1.59
C ASN A 84 -1.02 -3.85 0.39
N ARG A 85 -0.71 -4.35 -0.81
CA ARG A 85 -0.71 -3.54 -2.05
C ARG A 85 -2.12 -3.15 -2.48
N SER A 86 -3.10 -4.05 -2.35
CA SER A 86 -4.50 -3.73 -2.68
C SER A 86 -5.02 -2.57 -1.83
N GLU A 87 -4.71 -2.54 -0.54
CA GLU A 87 -5.05 -1.41 0.34
C GLU A 87 -4.34 -0.11 -0.10
N PHE A 88 -3.13 -0.19 -0.66
CA PHE A 88 -2.41 0.99 -1.13
C PHE A 88 -3.06 1.57 -2.39
N GLU A 89 -3.40 0.71 -3.34
CA GLU A 89 -4.05 1.08 -4.61
C GLU A 89 -5.48 1.63 -4.43
N THR A 90 -6.17 1.26 -3.35
CA THR A 90 -7.54 1.73 -3.07
C THR A 90 -7.61 2.87 -2.07
N SER A 91 -6.47 3.25 -1.46
CA SER A 91 -6.42 4.39 -0.55
C SER A 91 -6.26 5.68 -1.35
N THR A 92 -7.04 6.71 -1.00
CA THR A 92 -6.86 8.05 -1.55
C THR A 92 -5.55 8.67 -1.07
N LEU A 93 -5.21 8.45 0.21
CA LEU A 93 -3.96 8.94 0.82
C LEU A 93 -3.39 7.85 1.72
N THR A 94 -2.07 7.65 1.66
CA THR A 94 -1.35 6.79 2.60
C THR A 94 -0.33 7.62 3.37
N TYR A 95 -0.36 7.53 4.69
CA TYR A 95 0.66 8.13 5.57
C TYR A 95 1.35 7.06 6.39
N GLU A 96 2.60 7.30 6.74
CA GLU A 96 3.33 6.58 7.78
C GLU A 96 3.46 7.47 9.02
N VAL A 97 3.19 6.91 10.19
CA VAL A 97 3.58 7.48 11.49
C VAL A 97 4.65 6.58 12.09
N LYS A 98 5.79 7.15 12.46
CA LYS A 98 6.93 6.39 12.95
C LYS A 98 7.46 6.97 14.26
N VAL A 99 7.63 6.12 15.26
CA VAL A 99 8.48 6.37 16.42
C VAL A 99 9.60 5.33 16.43
N LEU A 100 10.86 5.78 16.37
CA LEU A 100 12.01 4.90 16.38
C LEU A 100 12.97 5.31 17.49
N VAL A 101 13.22 4.41 18.43
CA VAL A 101 14.18 4.58 19.53
C VAL A 101 15.33 3.61 19.29
N GLN A 102 16.57 4.10 19.26
CA GLN A 102 17.77 3.28 19.00
C GLN A 102 18.86 3.58 20.02
N HIS A 103 19.33 2.55 20.71
CA HIS A 103 20.51 2.63 21.57
C HIS A 103 21.77 2.64 20.71
N GLN A 104 22.77 3.40 21.13
CA GLN A 104 24.08 3.38 20.48
C GLN A 104 24.77 2.03 20.73
N VAL A 105 25.60 1.62 19.77
CA VAL A 105 26.42 0.41 19.85
C VAL A 105 27.88 0.80 20.09
N SER A 106 28.60 0.00 20.86
CA SER A 106 30.04 0.20 21.08
C SER A 106 30.82 -0.06 19.79
N VAL A 107 31.98 0.56 19.66
CA VAL A 107 32.88 0.41 18.50
C VAL A 107 34.20 -0.27 18.85
N LEU A 108 34.32 -0.82 20.06
CA LEU A 108 35.58 -1.36 20.60
C LEU A 108 35.78 -2.87 20.35
N ASP A 109 34.82 -3.53 19.71
CA ASP A 109 34.85 -4.97 19.50
C ASP A 109 35.96 -5.38 18.52
N LYS A 110 36.71 -6.43 18.88
CA LYS A 110 37.69 -7.04 17.99
C LYS A 110 37.04 -8.17 17.21
N HIS A 111 37.35 -8.24 15.93
CA HIS A 111 36.73 -9.17 14.99
C HIS A 111 37.81 -10.00 14.29
N SER A 112 37.62 -11.32 14.23
CA SER A 112 38.51 -12.25 13.56
C SER A 112 37.73 -13.18 12.63
N PHE A 113 38.10 -13.23 11.36
CA PHE A 113 37.47 -14.12 10.38
C PHE A 113 37.76 -15.60 10.68
N ASN A 114 36.73 -16.44 10.61
CA ASN A 114 36.87 -17.89 10.78
C ASN A 114 36.79 -18.57 9.41
N LYS A 115 37.89 -19.18 8.99
CA LYS A 115 37.96 -19.93 7.72
C LYS A 115 37.37 -21.33 7.88
N ILE A 116 36.13 -21.47 7.45
CA ILE A 116 35.38 -22.72 7.25
C ILE A 116 35.62 -23.22 5.81
N GLU A 117 35.95 -24.51 5.68
CA GLU A 117 36.12 -25.17 4.38
C GLU A 117 34.79 -25.24 3.62
N THR A 118 34.74 -24.66 2.43
CA THR A 118 33.54 -24.65 1.58
C THR A 118 33.90 -24.50 0.11
N LYS A 119 33.05 -25.04 -0.78
CA LYS A 119 33.12 -24.85 -2.24
C LYS A 119 32.26 -23.68 -2.72
N THR A 120 31.36 -23.19 -1.88
CA THR A 120 30.38 -22.15 -2.20
C THR A 120 30.46 -21.02 -1.17
N PRO A 121 31.58 -20.26 -1.13
CA PRO A 121 31.81 -19.26 -0.10
C PRO A 121 30.72 -18.19 -0.04
N HIS A 122 30.15 -17.75 -1.18
CA HIS A 122 29.05 -16.77 -1.19
C HIS A 122 27.78 -17.28 -0.51
N ALA A 123 27.37 -18.52 -0.77
CA ALA A 123 26.22 -19.12 -0.09
C ALA A 123 26.51 -19.42 1.39
N THR A 124 27.77 -19.76 1.70
CA THR A 124 28.19 -20.13 3.06
C THR A 124 28.29 -18.90 3.97
N TYR A 125 28.96 -17.85 3.54
CA TYR A 125 29.26 -16.66 4.36
C TYR A 125 28.32 -15.49 4.10
N GLY A 126 27.64 -15.46 2.95
CA GLY A 126 26.98 -14.25 2.46
C GLY A 126 27.98 -13.17 2.06
N ASP A 127 27.52 -11.92 1.98
CA ASP A 127 28.34 -10.75 1.63
C ASP A 127 28.74 -9.89 2.84
N ARG A 128 28.11 -10.12 4.00
CA ARG A 128 28.38 -9.47 5.27
C ARG A 128 28.42 -10.49 6.41
N PHE A 129 28.79 -10.02 7.60
CA PHE A 129 28.54 -10.73 8.84
C PHE A 129 27.81 -9.81 9.83
N ILE A 130 27.11 -10.40 10.80
CA ILE A 130 26.47 -9.67 11.90
C ILE A 130 27.55 -9.28 12.92
N ALA A 131 27.88 -8.00 12.98
CA ALA A 131 28.88 -7.47 13.90
C ALA A 131 28.29 -7.23 15.30
N ASP A 132 27.14 -6.55 15.37
CA ASP A 132 26.45 -6.28 16.63
C ASP A 132 24.94 -6.10 16.42
N PHE A 133 24.24 -5.69 17.46
CA PHE A 133 22.81 -5.50 17.48
C PHE A 133 22.45 -4.14 18.10
N ILE A 134 21.60 -3.39 17.40
CA ILE A 134 21.00 -2.17 17.94
C ILE A 134 19.74 -2.56 18.71
N LYS A 135 19.73 -2.23 20.01
CA LYS A 135 18.52 -2.33 20.84
C LYS A 135 17.69 -1.06 20.77
N GLY A 136 16.42 -1.15 21.14
CA GLY A 136 15.52 -0.01 21.22
C GLY A 136 14.06 -0.41 21.08
N GLY A 137 13.27 0.45 20.45
CA GLY A 137 11.86 0.22 20.18
C GLY A 137 11.41 0.83 18.86
N HIS A 138 10.46 0.17 18.19
CA HIS A 138 9.84 0.67 16.97
C HIS A 138 8.32 0.66 17.09
N PHE A 139 7.71 1.81 16.81
CA PHE A 139 6.29 1.98 16.57
C PHE A 139 6.13 2.44 15.13
N TYR A 140 5.32 1.73 14.38
CA TYR A 140 5.02 2.05 12.99
C TYR A 140 3.53 1.95 12.78
N ALA A 141 2.91 2.99 12.24
CA ALA A 141 1.52 2.94 11.81
C ALA A 141 1.40 3.34 10.34
N ARG A 142 0.81 2.46 9.53
CA ARG A 142 0.33 2.81 8.21
C ARG A 142 -1.09 3.34 8.35
N VAL A 143 -1.31 4.58 7.94
CA VAL A 143 -2.63 5.24 7.93
C VAL A 143 -3.12 5.31 6.48
N SER A 144 -4.13 4.50 6.18
CA SER A 144 -4.78 4.40 4.88
C SER A 144 -6.11 5.16 4.94
N ILE A 145 -6.22 6.25 4.19
CA ILE A 145 -7.40 7.12 4.14
C ILE A 145 -8.08 6.95 2.77
N THR A 146 -9.34 6.56 2.77
CA THR A 146 -10.16 6.42 1.56
C THR A 146 -11.29 7.45 1.61
N ALA A 147 -11.33 8.36 0.64
CA ALA A 147 -12.41 9.32 0.50
C ALA A 147 -13.76 8.59 0.36
N LYS A 148 -14.79 9.08 1.05
CA LYS A 148 -16.16 8.60 0.82
C LYS A 148 -16.69 9.15 -0.50
N ASN A 149 -16.48 10.45 -0.73
CA ASN A 149 -16.83 11.10 -1.98
C ASN A 149 -15.54 11.50 -2.71
N SER A 150 -15.24 10.85 -3.82
CA SER A 150 -14.00 11.08 -4.56
C SER A 150 -13.97 12.42 -5.29
N SER A 151 -15.10 13.14 -5.36
CA SER A 151 -15.11 14.53 -5.81
C SER A 151 -14.52 15.52 -4.79
N GLU A 152 -14.26 15.10 -3.55
CA GLU A 152 -13.83 15.96 -2.43
C GLU A 152 -12.37 15.66 -1.99
N THR A 153 -11.59 15.02 -2.85
CA THR A 153 -10.22 14.55 -2.55
C THR A 153 -9.24 15.68 -2.20
N SER A 154 -9.39 16.87 -2.80
CA SER A 154 -8.52 18.02 -2.51
C SER A 154 -8.69 18.55 -1.08
N GLU A 155 -9.94 18.75 -0.63
CA GLU A 155 -10.23 19.18 0.74
C GLU A 155 -9.80 18.12 1.77
N LEU A 156 -9.98 16.84 1.41
CA LEU A 156 -9.51 15.73 2.22
C LEU A 156 -7.97 15.73 2.35
N LYS A 157 -7.24 15.98 1.26
CA LYS A 157 -5.77 16.08 1.28
C LYS A 157 -5.30 17.20 2.18
N GLN A 158 -5.88 18.41 2.07
CA GLN A 158 -5.55 19.53 2.95
C GLN A 158 -5.85 19.22 4.42
N SER A 159 -7.01 18.60 4.70
CA SER A 159 -7.35 18.17 6.05
C SER A 159 -6.37 17.12 6.58
N ALA A 160 -5.95 16.17 5.76
CA ALA A 160 -4.97 15.15 6.13
C ALA A 160 -3.60 15.76 6.43
N GLU A 161 -3.10 16.66 5.58
CA GLU A 161 -1.82 17.37 5.79
C GLU A 161 -1.80 18.08 7.14
N VAL A 162 -2.85 18.84 7.47
CA VAL A 162 -2.99 19.51 8.77
C VAL A 162 -3.09 18.51 9.91
N ALA A 163 -3.95 17.49 9.80
CA ALA A 163 -4.16 16.52 10.87
C ALA A 163 -2.88 15.75 11.23
N MET A 164 -2.07 15.38 10.23
CA MET A 164 -0.84 14.61 10.44
C MET A 164 0.25 15.43 11.15
N THR A 165 0.20 16.77 11.11
CA THR A 165 1.17 17.62 11.84
C THR A 165 1.17 17.40 13.36
N MET A 166 0.15 16.75 13.93
CA MET A 166 0.18 16.43 15.37
C MET A 166 1.31 15.47 15.72
N TYR A 167 1.63 14.50 14.87
CA TYR A 167 2.63 13.47 15.16
C TYR A 167 4.04 14.07 15.20
N GLY A 168 4.80 13.77 16.27
CA GLY A 168 6.11 14.38 16.51
C GLY A 168 6.08 15.67 17.32
N VAL A 169 4.92 16.30 17.49
CA VAL A 169 4.78 17.55 18.25
C VAL A 169 4.40 17.26 19.71
N SER A 170 5.16 17.88 20.62
CA SER A 170 4.87 17.89 22.05
C SER A 170 3.93 19.04 22.40
N GLY A 171 2.83 18.75 23.11
CA GLY A 171 1.88 19.78 23.55
C GLY A 171 0.43 19.35 23.39
N LYS A 172 -0.49 20.27 23.70
CA LYS A 172 -1.92 20.06 23.43
C LYS A 172 -2.19 20.17 21.93
N ILE A 173 -3.10 19.35 21.44
CA ILE A 173 -3.59 19.41 20.06
C ILE A 173 -4.25 20.77 19.84
N THR A 174 -3.96 21.42 18.71
CA THR A 174 -4.54 22.72 18.36
C THR A 174 -5.96 22.55 17.84
N GLN A 175 -6.79 23.60 17.96
CA GLN A 175 -8.15 23.58 17.41
C GLN A 175 -8.18 23.33 15.89
N GLU A 176 -7.15 23.77 15.17
CA GLU A 176 -7.02 23.56 13.73
C GLU A 176 -6.88 22.07 13.41
N VAL A 177 -6.03 21.36 14.16
CA VAL A 177 -5.87 19.91 14.00
C VAL A 177 -7.14 19.16 14.40
N GLU A 178 -7.81 19.55 15.49
CA GLU A 178 -9.09 18.93 15.90
C GLU A 178 -10.17 19.04 14.81
N ARG A 179 -10.24 20.19 14.13
CA ARG A 179 -11.15 20.42 13.00
C ARG A 179 -10.75 19.55 11.81
N ALA A 180 -9.46 19.45 11.51
CA ALA A 180 -8.95 18.64 10.41
C ALA A 180 -9.24 17.14 10.62
N VAL A 181 -9.00 16.61 11.83
CA VAL A 181 -9.37 15.23 12.19
C VAL A 181 -10.87 15.01 12.08
N SER A 182 -11.68 15.97 12.53
CA SER A 182 -13.15 15.88 12.43
C SER A 182 -13.63 15.89 10.97
N SER A 183 -12.98 16.68 10.10
CA SER A 183 -13.22 16.71 8.65
C SER A 183 -12.94 15.34 8.02
N ILE A 184 -11.80 14.72 8.34
CA ILE A 184 -11.44 13.36 7.87
C ILE A 184 -12.47 12.34 8.33
N LYS A 185 -12.83 12.32 9.63
CA LYS A 185 -13.83 11.38 10.18
C LYS A 185 -15.19 11.50 9.47
N ARG A 186 -15.57 12.70 9.05
CA ARG A 186 -16.82 12.94 8.31
C ARG A 186 -16.72 12.43 6.87
N ASN A 187 -15.63 12.76 6.19
CA ASN A 187 -15.53 12.68 4.72
C ASN A 187 -14.74 11.45 4.20
N ALA A 188 -14.14 10.64 5.08
CA ALA A 188 -13.33 9.49 4.70
C ALA A 188 -13.57 8.27 5.61
N SER A 189 -13.19 7.10 5.10
CA SER A 189 -12.89 5.91 5.90
C SER A 189 -11.40 5.90 6.20
N VAL A 190 -11.03 5.49 7.42
CA VAL A 190 -9.64 5.42 7.86
C VAL A 190 -9.38 4.00 8.37
N LYS A 191 -8.36 3.36 7.82
CA LYS A 191 -7.80 2.10 8.32
C LYS A 191 -6.36 2.35 8.74
N ILE A 192 -6.01 1.90 9.94
CA ILE A 192 -4.68 2.09 10.51
C ILE A 192 -4.15 0.73 10.95
N THR A 193 -3.04 0.30 10.34
CA THR A 193 -2.33 -0.93 10.72
C THR A 193 -1.08 -0.54 11.51
N ILE A 194 -1.02 -0.97 12.78
CA ILE A 194 0.07 -0.62 13.70
C ILE A 194 0.96 -1.84 13.92
N ILE A 195 2.29 -1.63 13.93
CA ILE A 195 3.31 -2.60 14.32
C ILE A 195 4.14 -1.99 15.44
N GLU A 196 4.20 -2.68 16.58
CA GLU A 196 5.03 -2.31 17.72
C GLU A 196 6.05 -3.40 18.07
N SER A 197 7.27 -2.95 18.44
CA SER A 197 8.36 -3.80 18.94
C SER A 197 9.05 -3.11 20.12
N THR A 198 8.81 -3.56 21.37
CA THR A 198 9.32 -2.92 22.60
C THR A 198 10.11 -3.84 23.55
N GLY A 199 9.95 -5.16 23.45
CA GLY A 199 10.72 -6.12 24.24
C GLY A 199 10.27 -6.32 25.70
N THR A 200 9.11 -5.79 26.10
CA THR A 200 8.65 -5.76 27.51
C THR A 200 7.69 -6.89 27.94
N SER A 201 7.47 -7.93 27.14
CA SER A 201 6.54 -9.01 27.51
C SER A 201 7.11 -9.92 28.60
N LYS A 202 6.88 -9.56 29.86
CA LYS A 202 6.86 -10.50 31.01
C LYS A 202 5.60 -11.37 30.95
N SER A 203 5.50 -12.26 29.96
CA SER A 203 4.50 -13.33 29.99
C SER A 203 5.19 -14.63 29.65
N GLY A 204 5.55 -15.37 30.71
CA GLY A 204 5.99 -16.74 30.59
C GLY A 204 4.83 -17.61 30.11
N ALA A 205 4.92 -18.06 28.86
CA ALA A 205 4.36 -19.32 28.38
C ALA A 205 5.01 -19.62 27.02
N SER A 206 5.85 -20.65 27.00
CA SER A 206 6.26 -21.45 25.84
C SER A 206 6.72 -20.74 24.55
N GLY A 207 8.03 -20.77 24.30
CA GLY A 207 8.62 -20.73 22.95
C GLY A 207 8.81 -19.33 22.37
N GLY A 208 10.07 -18.94 22.15
CA GLY A 208 10.45 -17.61 21.67
C GLY A 208 9.68 -17.15 20.43
N GLY A 209 8.78 -16.19 20.64
CA GLY A 209 8.00 -15.52 19.61
C GLY A 209 7.65 -14.11 20.11
N TYR A 210 8.22 -13.12 19.45
CA TYR A 210 8.11 -11.69 19.76
C TYR A 210 6.68 -11.18 19.55
N ALA A 211 6.23 -10.25 20.37
CA ALA A 211 4.93 -9.61 20.15
C ALA A 211 5.07 -8.49 19.11
N VAL A 212 5.11 -8.84 17.82
CA VAL A 212 4.61 -7.94 16.77
C VAL A 212 3.11 -7.89 16.99
N LYS A 213 2.61 -6.86 17.68
CA LYS A 213 1.18 -6.63 17.76
C LYS A 213 0.76 -5.89 16.50
N ALA A 214 0.22 -6.63 15.54
CA ALA A 214 -0.61 -6.03 14.51
C ALA A 214 -1.96 -5.70 15.15
N GLU A 215 -2.29 -4.41 15.22
CA GLU A 215 -3.61 -3.96 15.64
C GLU A 215 -4.20 -3.03 14.57
N GLU A 216 -5.51 -3.13 14.38
CA GLU A 216 -6.25 -2.23 13.51
C GLU A 216 -6.95 -1.14 14.35
N SER A 217 -6.86 0.10 13.89
CA SER A 217 -7.59 1.25 14.43
C SER A 217 -8.11 2.12 13.29
N SER A 218 -9.08 2.97 13.58
CA SER A 218 -9.56 4.03 12.67
C SER A 218 -9.46 5.42 13.29
N ASP A 219 -8.97 5.55 14.53
CA ASP A 219 -8.92 6.83 15.24
C ASP A 219 -7.50 7.41 15.32
N LEU A 220 -7.26 8.45 14.52
CA LEU A 220 -5.98 9.17 14.48
C LEU A 220 -5.54 9.69 15.86
N LEU A 221 -6.48 10.09 16.73
CA LEU A 221 -6.13 10.60 18.06
C LEU A 221 -5.67 9.48 18.99
N ALA A 222 -6.28 8.31 18.91
CA ALA A 222 -5.85 7.13 19.68
C ALA A 222 -4.43 6.69 19.26
N VAL A 223 -4.12 6.79 17.95
CA VAL A 223 -2.76 6.51 17.44
C VAL A 223 -1.76 7.55 17.93
N LYS A 224 -2.14 8.83 18.02
CA LYS A 224 -1.31 9.89 18.61
C LYS A 224 -0.98 9.59 20.08
N GLU A 225 -1.99 9.24 20.87
CA GLU A 225 -1.79 8.90 22.28
C GLU A 225 -0.84 7.71 22.46
N LYS A 226 -1.01 6.65 21.66
CA LYS A 226 -0.11 5.48 21.66
C LYS A 226 1.31 5.84 21.26
N ALA A 227 1.48 6.56 20.15
CA ALA A 227 2.80 6.97 19.66
C ALA A 227 3.51 7.92 20.65
N ASP A 228 2.80 8.85 21.28
CA ASP A 228 3.32 9.72 22.33
C ASP A 228 3.78 8.94 23.55
N GLN A 229 2.96 7.98 23.99
CA GLN A 229 3.31 7.12 25.11
C GLN A 229 4.53 6.28 24.78
N PHE A 230 4.60 5.71 23.57
CA PHE A 230 5.76 4.99 23.07
C PHE A 230 7.01 5.88 23.08
N TYR A 231 6.91 7.11 22.61
CA TYR A 231 8.03 8.07 22.59
C TYR A 231 8.55 8.40 23.99
N LYS A 232 7.65 8.59 24.97
CA LYS A 232 7.97 8.85 26.38
C LYS A 232 8.55 7.63 27.09
N ASP A 233 8.09 6.44 26.74
CA ASP A 233 8.55 5.18 27.36
C ASP A 233 10.06 4.94 27.16
N ALA A 234 10.68 5.60 26.17
CA ALA A 234 12.12 5.64 25.98
C ALA A 234 12.89 6.16 27.21
N ASP A 235 12.36 7.20 27.86
CA ASP A 235 13.01 7.84 29.02
C ASP A 235 13.00 6.92 30.26
N SER A 236 12.14 5.90 30.27
CA SER A 236 12.05 4.89 31.33
C SER A 236 12.82 3.60 31.01
N GLY A 237 13.59 3.57 29.93
CA GLY A 237 14.40 2.41 29.54
C GLY A 237 13.58 1.18 29.10
N LYS A 238 12.28 1.34 28.82
CA LYS A 238 11.39 0.23 28.41
C LYS A 238 11.74 -0.37 27.05
N HIS A 239 12.47 0.36 26.21
CA HIS A 239 12.78 -0.03 24.84
C HIS A 239 14.08 -0.82 24.76
N SER A 240 14.02 -2.12 25.03
CA SER A 240 15.19 -3.00 25.04
C SER A 240 15.19 -4.07 23.95
N TYR A 241 14.26 -3.99 23.00
CA TYR A 241 14.12 -4.96 21.91
C TYR A 241 15.30 -4.89 20.95
N VAL A 242 15.76 -6.03 20.43
CA VAL A 242 16.79 -6.05 19.39
C VAL A 242 16.14 -5.67 18.06
N LEU A 243 16.32 -4.44 17.61
CA LEU A 243 15.68 -3.90 16.42
C LEU A 243 16.42 -4.26 15.13
N PHE A 244 17.73 -4.10 15.14
CA PHE A 244 18.54 -4.23 13.94
C PHE A 244 19.82 -4.99 14.21
N ALA A 245 20.25 -5.78 13.23
CA ALA A 245 21.62 -6.25 13.15
C ALA A 245 22.49 -5.17 12.48
N VAL A 246 23.65 -4.91 13.06
CA VAL A 246 24.72 -4.10 12.48
C VAL A 246 25.60 -5.02 11.65
N LEU A 247 25.83 -4.67 10.39
CA LEU A 247 26.56 -5.51 9.45
C LEU A 247 28.00 -5.04 9.30
N GLY A 248 28.93 -5.98 9.44
CA GLY A 248 30.35 -5.82 9.18
C GLY A 248 30.74 -6.31 7.78
N LYS A 249 31.80 -5.73 7.22
CA LYS A 249 32.38 -6.14 5.93
C LYS A 249 33.55 -7.07 6.17
N TYR A 250 33.55 -8.24 5.54
CA TYR A 250 34.67 -9.20 5.61
C TYR A 250 36.01 -8.58 5.20
N ARG A 251 36.01 -7.73 4.16
CA ARG A 251 37.21 -7.02 3.67
C ARG A 251 37.84 -6.07 4.69
N ASN A 252 37.15 -5.73 5.79
CA ASN A 252 37.68 -4.91 6.86
C ASN A 252 38.41 -5.73 7.94
N LEU A 253 38.35 -7.06 7.89
CA LEU A 253 38.99 -7.94 8.88
C LEU A 253 40.44 -8.20 8.45
N SER A 254 41.39 -7.99 9.37
CA SER A 254 42.82 -8.09 9.08
C SER A 254 43.26 -9.50 8.64
N ASN A 255 42.59 -10.54 9.13
CA ASN A 255 42.88 -11.94 8.83
C ASN A 255 41.94 -12.55 7.77
N PHE A 256 41.15 -11.75 7.04
CA PHE A 256 40.31 -12.25 5.96
C PHE A 256 41.12 -12.71 4.74
N GLU A 257 42.29 -12.10 4.52
CA GLU A 257 43.26 -12.46 3.47
C GLU A 257 42.64 -12.61 2.07
N SER A 258 41.55 -11.87 1.78
CA SER A 258 40.77 -12.00 0.55
C SER A 258 40.33 -13.44 0.23
N TYR A 259 40.00 -14.24 1.26
CA TYR A 259 39.64 -15.66 1.13
C TYR A 259 38.55 -15.92 0.08
N PHE A 260 37.61 -14.99 -0.07
CA PHE A 260 36.75 -14.88 -1.23
C PHE A 260 36.47 -13.41 -1.54
N ALA A 261 35.83 -13.12 -2.67
CA ALA A 261 35.34 -11.78 -2.98
C ALA A 261 33.84 -11.71 -2.67
N PRO A 262 33.40 -11.10 -1.55
CA PRO A 262 31.98 -10.88 -1.27
C PRO A 262 31.28 -10.20 -2.44
N PHE A 263 30.05 -10.62 -2.73
CA PHE A 263 29.23 -9.98 -3.75
C PHE A 263 28.92 -8.52 -3.39
N ASP A 264 28.79 -7.70 -4.42
CA ASP A 264 28.29 -6.33 -4.30
C ASP A 264 26.87 -6.27 -4.85
N TYR A 265 25.90 -6.21 -3.93
CA TYR A 265 24.49 -6.16 -4.26
C TYR A 265 23.96 -4.74 -4.48
N GLN A 266 24.79 -3.68 -4.53
CA GLN A 266 24.28 -2.31 -4.63
C GLN A 266 23.36 -2.11 -5.85
N MET A 267 23.82 -2.51 -7.04
CA MET A 267 23.04 -2.39 -8.28
C MET A 267 21.85 -3.36 -8.28
N ALA A 268 22.06 -4.60 -7.82
CA ALA A 268 21.01 -5.60 -7.73
C ALA A 268 19.87 -5.12 -6.82
N SER A 269 20.20 -4.58 -5.64
CA SER A 269 19.22 -4.06 -4.68
C SER A 269 18.44 -2.87 -5.23
N LEU A 270 19.10 -1.97 -5.96
CA LEU A 270 18.43 -0.83 -6.60
C LEU A 270 17.42 -1.31 -7.66
N ARG A 271 17.82 -2.23 -8.53
CA ARG A 271 16.97 -2.70 -9.63
C ARG A 271 15.83 -3.62 -9.19
N SER A 272 16.03 -4.40 -8.13
CA SER A 272 15.00 -5.33 -7.64
C SER A 272 13.78 -4.65 -7.05
N TRP A 273 13.77 -3.34 -6.81
CA TRP A 273 12.56 -2.60 -6.46
C TRP A 273 11.49 -2.65 -7.56
N ALA A 274 11.90 -2.67 -8.84
CA ALA A 274 10.97 -2.90 -9.95
C ALA A 274 10.32 -4.29 -9.85
N LEU A 275 11.11 -5.33 -9.56
CA LEU A 275 10.61 -6.69 -9.34
C LEU A 275 9.66 -6.77 -8.13
N PHE A 276 9.95 -6.06 -7.05
CA PHE A 276 9.09 -5.98 -5.88
C PHE A 276 7.75 -5.31 -6.19
N ASN A 277 7.75 -4.19 -6.91
CA ASN A 277 6.52 -3.54 -7.35
C ASN A 277 5.70 -4.46 -8.25
N ASP A 278 6.34 -5.09 -9.25
CA ASP A 278 5.64 -6.01 -10.14
C ASP A 278 5.04 -7.19 -9.36
N PHE A 279 5.84 -7.84 -8.51
CA PHE A 279 5.40 -8.94 -7.65
C PHE A 279 4.16 -8.57 -6.85
N THR A 280 4.19 -7.44 -6.14
CA THR A 280 3.09 -7.03 -5.26
C THR A 280 1.86 -6.56 -6.03
N LEU A 281 2.02 -5.96 -7.21
CA LEU A 281 0.92 -5.65 -8.13
C LEU A 281 0.26 -6.92 -8.67
N TYR A 282 1.04 -7.94 -9.05
CA TYR A 282 0.48 -9.24 -9.45
C TYR A 282 -0.34 -9.88 -8.34
N LYS A 283 0.10 -9.77 -7.07
CA LYS A 283 -0.68 -10.24 -5.90
C LYS A 283 -1.97 -9.43 -5.71
N ALA A 284 -1.93 -8.12 -5.94
CA ALA A 284 -3.13 -7.28 -5.88
C ALA A 284 -4.12 -7.64 -7.01
N ILE A 285 -3.63 -7.83 -8.24
CA ILE A 285 -4.43 -8.26 -9.39
C ILE A 285 -5.02 -9.66 -9.15
N GLU A 286 -4.23 -10.61 -8.61
CA GLU A 286 -4.72 -11.93 -8.21
C GLU A 286 -5.89 -11.82 -7.23
N THR A 287 -5.77 -10.95 -6.23
CA THR A 287 -6.82 -10.70 -5.23
C THR A 287 -8.07 -10.12 -5.88
N MET A 288 -7.91 -9.14 -6.78
CA MET A 288 -9.00 -8.58 -7.58
C MET A 288 -9.70 -9.68 -8.40
N ILE A 289 -8.96 -10.50 -9.17
CA ILE A 289 -9.54 -11.58 -9.98
C ILE A 289 -10.36 -12.54 -9.12
N LYS A 290 -9.85 -12.90 -7.93
CA LYS A 290 -10.56 -13.77 -6.98
C LYS A 290 -11.88 -13.16 -6.49
N ALA A 291 -11.92 -11.85 -6.27
CA ALA A 291 -13.11 -11.13 -5.83
C ALA A 291 -14.20 -11.02 -6.92
N VAL A 292 -13.81 -10.97 -8.21
CA VAL A 292 -14.77 -10.90 -9.32
C VAL A 292 -15.67 -12.15 -9.34
N PRO A 293 -17.01 -12.02 -9.34
CA PRO A 293 -17.91 -13.17 -9.44
C PRO A 293 -17.70 -13.92 -10.76
N GLU A 294 -17.75 -15.25 -10.72
CA GLU A 294 -17.50 -16.11 -11.91
C GLU A 294 -18.43 -15.78 -13.08
N SER A 295 -19.69 -15.44 -12.79
CA SER A 295 -20.69 -15.05 -13.80
C SER A 295 -20.38 -13.74 -14.53
N LYS A 296 -19.36 -12.99 -14.09
CA LYS A 296 -18.94 -11.71 -14.68
C LYS A 296 -17.79 -11.85 -15.67
N PHE A 297 -17.25 -13.05 -15.92
CA PHE A 297 -16.23 -13.25 -16.96
C PHE A 297 -16.88 -13.50 -18.33
N LYS A 298 -16.37 -12.88 -19.39
CA LYS A 298 -16.92 -12.99 -20.76
C LYS A 298 -16.92 -14.43 -21.27
N ASP A 299 -15.85 -15.17 -20.96
CA ASP A 299 -15.63 -16.55 -21.42
C ASP A 299 -15.90 -17.60 -20.33
N GLY A 300 -16.66 -17.24 -19.30
CA GLY A 300 -17.04 -18.15 -18.21
C GLY A 300 -15.99 -18.33 -17.09
N PRO A 301 -16.28 -19.21 -16.11
CA PRO A 301 -15.45 -19.42 -14.91
C PRO A 301 -14.04 -19.97 -15.21
N GLU A 302 -13.87 -20.67 -16.33
CA GLU A 302 -12.57 -21.20 -16.75
C GLU A 302 -11.56 -20.08 -16.98
N ARG A 303 -12.01 -18.94 -17.54
CA ARG A 303 -11.16 -17.77 -17.77
C ARG A 303 -10.63 -17.17 -16.47
N LYS A 304 -11.47 -17.11 -15.42
CA LYS A 304 -11.04 -16.70 -14.07
C LYS A 304 -9.90 -17.60 -13.57
N THR A 305 -10.06 -18.91 -13.71
CA THR A 305 -9.05 -19.89 -13.29
C THR A 305 -7.74 -19.74 -14.06
N GLN A 306 -7.81 -19.50 -15.37
CA GLN A 306 -6.62 -19.25 -16.21
C GLN A 306 -5.87 -18.00 -15.77
N LEU A 307 -6.57 -16.88 -15.57
CA LEU A 307 -5.97 -15.61 -15.13
C LEU A 307 -5.33 -15.75 -13.75
N ILE A 308 -5.97 -16.45 -12.80
CA ILE A 308 -5.36 -16.73 -11.48
C ILE A 308 -4.06 -17.54 -11.65
N LYS A 309 -4.08 -18.60 -12.46
CA LYS A 309 -2.88 -19.42 -12.71
C LYS A 309 -1.77 -18.60 -13.38
N GLN A 310 -2.10 -17.74 -14.34
CA GLN A 310 -1.14 -16.86 -15.00
C GLN A 310 -0.51 -15.88 -14.01
N ALA A 311 -1.30 -15.25 -13.14
CA ALA A 311 -0.79 -14.37 -12.09
C ALA A 311 0.17 -15.12 -11.14
N ILE A 312 -0.20 -16.33 -10.72
CA ILE A 312 0.63 -17.20 -9.86
C ILE A 312 1.96 -17.53 -10.53
N ASN A 313 1.92 -18.03 -11.76
CA ASN A 313 3.13 -18.38 -12.49
C ASN A 313 4.06 -17.18 -12.66
N ILE A 314 3.51 -15.99 -12.94
CA ILE A 314 4.33 -14.78 -13.10
C ILE A 314 4.97 -14.37 -11.77
N PHE A 315 4.23 -14.30 -10.66
CA PHE A 315 4.87 -13.87 -9.40
C PHE A 315 5.84 -14.92 -8.85
N GLU A 316 5.66 -16.22 -9.14
CA GLU A 316 6.65 -17.25 -8.83
C GLU A 316 7.91 -17.08 -9.69
N ASN A 317 7.79 -16.80 -10.99
CA ASN A 317 8.94 -16.50 -11.84
C ASN A 317 9.73 -15.27 -11.35
N ILE A 318 9.04 -14.24 -10.85
CA ILE A 318 9.68 -13.07 -10.24
C ILE A 318 10.45 -13.49 -8.97
N ARG A 319 9.88 -14.36 -8.14
CA ARG A 319 10.54 -14.89 -6.94
C ARG A 319 11.78 -15.69 -7.30
N ASP A 320 11.70 -16.58 -8.28
CA ASP A 320 12.83 -17.37 -8.76
C ASP A 320 13.93 -16.47 -9.32
N ARG A 321 13.56 -15.41 -10.05
CA ARG A 321 14.53 -14.40 -10.54
C ARG A 321 15.21 -13.67 -9.40
N VAL A 322 14.49 -13.32 -8.33
CA VAL A 322 15.09 -12.73 -7.13
C VAL A 322 16.10 -13.69 -6.51
N ILE A 323 15.78 -14.99 -6.41
CA ILE A 323 16.72 -16.00 -5.91
C ILE A 323 17.96 -16.08 -6.82
N LEU A 324 17.77 -16.11 -8.14
CA LEU A 324 18.88 -16.10 -9.11
C LEU A 324 19.79 -14.88 -8.94
N ILE A 325 19.23 -13.68 -8.80
CA ILE A 325 20.00 -12.45 -8.57
C ILE A 325 20.82 -12.53 -7.27
N SER A 326 20.32 -13.24 -6.25
CA SER A 326 21.08 -13.45 -5.01
C SER A 326 22.33 -14.29 -5.23
N GLU A 327 22.31 -15.22 -6.18
CA GLU A 327 23.44 -16.09 -6.53
C GLU A 327 24.35 -15.44 -7.59
N HIS A 328 23.75 -14.61 -8.45
CA HIS A 328 24.33 -13.97 -9.62
C HIS A 328 23.91 -12.49 -9.71
N PRO A 329 24.51 -11.58 -8.94
CA PRO A 329 24.08 -10.17 -8.86
C PRO A 329 24.02 -9.44 -10.21
N GLU A 330 24.82 -9.86 -11.18
CA GLU A 330 24.83 -9.38 -12.56
C GLU A 330 23.53 -9.64 -13.32
N ALA A 331 22.78 -10.69 -12.97
CA ALA A 331 21.49 -11.02 -13.59
C ALA A 331 20.44 -9.91 -13.39
N ALA A 332 20.63 -9.04 -12.37
CA ALA A 332 19.78 -7.87 -12.19
C ALA A 332 19.89 -6.84 -13.32
N LYS A 333 20.93 -6.92 -14.16
CA LYS A 333 21.12 -6.02 -15.31
C LYS A 333 20.20 -6.36 -16.48
N GLU A 334 19.78 -7.62 -16.57
CA GLU A 334 18.87 -8.09 -17.59
C GLU A 334 17.46 -7.58 -17.31
N ASP A 335 16.71 -7.28 -18.37
CA ASP A 335 15.32 -6.90 -18.23
C ASP A 335 14.46 -8.12 -17.85
N PRO A 336 13.41 -7.93 -17.03
CA PRO A 336 12.49 -9.01 -16.73
C PRO A 336 11.71 -9.45 -17.97
N ASP A 337 11.54 -10.76 -18.14
CA ASP A 337 10.83 -11.38 -19.28
C ASP A 337 9.35 -11.68 -18.98
N HIS A 338 8.83 -11.18 -17.86
CA HIS A 338 7.40 -11.30 -17.56
C HIS A 338 6.60 -10.15 -18.18
N MET A 339 5.33 -10.42 -18.48
CA MET A 339 4.37 -9.40 -18.91
C MET A 339 4.33 -8.26 -17.88
N LYS A 340 4.22 -7.00 -18.31
CA LYS A 340 4.10 -5.90 -17.34
C LYS A 340 2.77 -6.00 -16.58
N PRO A 341 2.71 -5.70 -15.27
CA PRO A 341 1.46 -5.79 -14.50
C PRO A 341 0.32 -4.95 -15.09
N GLY A 342 0.62 -3.81 -15.70
CA GLY A 342 -0.38 -2.96 -16.38
C GLY A 342 -1.02 -3.65 -17.59
N ASP A 343 -0.22 -4.36 -18.39
CA ASP A 343 -0.73 -5.14 -19.53
C ASP A 343 -1.56 -6.33 -19.07
N PHE A 344 -1.12 -7.01 -17.99
CA PHE A 344 -1.90 -8.10 -17.40
C PHE A 344 -3.21 -7.60 -16.77
N ARG A 345 -3.20 -6.46 -16.08
CA ARG A 345 -4.43 -5.81 -15.59
C ARG A 345 -5.37 -5.49 -16.74
N LEU A 346 -4.86 -4.99 -17.86
CA LEU A 346 -5.64 -4.73 -19.06
C LEU A 346 -6.28 -6.02 -19.61
N GLU A 347 -5.51 -7.11 -19.70
CA GLU A 347 -6.03 -8.44 -20.10
C GLU A 347 -7.17 -8.91 -19.18
N VAL A 348 -7.02 -8.72 -17.86
CA VAL A 348 -8.05 -9.05 -16.87
C VAL A 348 -9.31 -8.19 -17.08
N LEU A 349 -9.17 -6.87 -17.20
CA LEU A 349 -10.29 -5.95 -17.41
C LEU A 349 -11.04 -6.26 -18.71
N ASN A 350 -10.30 -6.58 -19.79
CA ASN A 350 -10.89 -7.00 -21.06
C ASN A 350 -11.64 -8.34 -20.97
N SER A 351 -11.29 -9.20 -20.01
CA SER A 351 -11.96 -10.48 -19.79
C SER A 351 -13.25 -10.37 -18.97
N ILE A 352 -13.57 -9.19 -18.43
CA ILE A 352 -14.73 -8.94 -17.56
C ILE A 352 -15.89 -8.33 -18.34
N GLN A 353 -17.10 -8.83 -18.09
CA GLN A 353 -18.34 -8.34 -18.67
C GLN A 353 -18.72 -6.97 -18.12
N THR A 354 -19.17 -6.10 -19.02
CA THR A 354 -19.81 -4.82 -18.70
C THR A 354 -21.31 -4.90 -19.00
N LYS A 355 -22.11 -4.04 -18.36
CA LYS A 355 -23.50 -3.80 -18.74
C LYS A 355 -23.64 -2.46 -19.44
N LEU A 356 -24.60 -2.37 -20.36
CA LEU A 356 -24.97 -1.11 -21.00
C LEU A 356 -25.81 -0.28 -20.03
N PHE A 357 -25.41 0.98 -19.86
CA PHE A 357 -26.14 1.98 -19.09
C PHE A 357 -26.64 3.09 -20.00
N HIS A 358 -27.80 3.66 -19.65
CA HIS A 358 -28.53 4.64 -20.43
C HIS A 358 -28.63 5.95 -19.65
N ALA A 359 -27.83 6.95 -20.06
CA ALA A 359 -27.99 8.32 -19.63
C ALA A 359 -29.22 8.92 -20.32
N GLN A 360 -30.10 9.53 -19.54
CA GLN A 360 -31.39 10.02 -20.02
C GLN A 360 -31.92 11.14 -19.13
N SER A 361 -32.60 12.11 -19.74
CA SER A 361 -33.32 13.16 -19.04
C SER A 361 -34.73 12.68 -18.68
N GLN A 362 -35.07 12.78 -17.40
CA GLN A 362 -36.37 12.45 -16.84
C GLN A 362 -37.13 13.73 -16.46
N PRO A 363 -38.41 13.88 -16.84
CA PRO A 363 -39.21 15.02 -16.42
C PRO A 363 -39.52 14.91 -14.92
N ILE A 364 -39.49 16.05 -14.23
CA ILE A 364 -39.87 16.12 -12.82
C ILE A 364 -41.41 16.17 -12.74
N PRO A 365 -42.05 15.28 -11.94
CA PRO A 365 -43.51 15.29 -11.82
C PRO A 365 -44.06 16.62 -11.32
N ASN A 366 -45.20 17.05 -11.85
CA ASN A 366 -45.92 18.27 -11.42
C ASN A 366 -45.16 19.58 -11.61
N THR A 367 -44.13 19.59 -12.46
CA THR A 367 -43.40 20.80 -12.82
C THR A 367 -43.30 20.92 -14.34
N ASP A 368 -43.79 22.02 -14.88
CA ASP A 368 -43.61 22.32 -16.30
C ASP A 368 -42.14 22.69 -16.55
N ASP A 369 -41.54 22.12 -17.61
CA ASP A 369 -40.19 22.39 -18.11
C ASP A 369 -38.98 21.98 -17.24
N TYR A 370 -39.17 21.31 -16.09
CA TYR A 370 -38.03 20.83 -15.29
C TYR A 370 -37.69 19.37 -15.56
N TRP A 371 -36.39 19.13 -15.70
CA TRP A 371 -35.80 17.83 -16.00
C TRP A 371 -34.60 17.57 -15.10
N THR A 372 -34.34 16.31 -14.80
CA THR A 372 -33.10 15.83 -14.20
C THR A 372 -32.54 14.69 -15.04
N ASP A 373 -31.22 14.60 -15.12
CA ASP A 373 -30.58 13.50 -15.82
C ASP A 373 -30.31 12.36 -14.82
N VAL A 374 -30.54 11.14 -15.27
CA VAL A 374 -30.26 9.91 -14.53
C VAL A 374 -29.60 8.91 -15.47
N VAL A 375 -28.85 7.97 -14.90
CA VAL A 375 -28.26 6.85 -15.64
C VAL A 375 -28.91 5.57 -15.16
N LEU A 376 -29.56 4.79 -16.02
CA LEU A 376 -30.27 3.55 -15.62
C LEU A 376 -29.80 2.37 -16.48
N THR A 377 -30.06 1.14 -16.03
CA THR A 377 -29.78 -0.09 -16.81
C THR A 377 -30.78 -0.34 -17.94
N THR A 378 -31.89 0.41 -17.98
CA THR A 378 -32.90 0.33 -19.02
C THR A 378 -33.37 1.72 -19.42
N LYS A 379 -33.94 1.83 -20.63
CA LYS A 379 -34.57 3.06 -21.10
C LYS A 379 -35.91 3.25 -20.37
N GLY A 380 -36.08 4.38 -19.69
CA GLY A 380 -37.32 4.74 -19.03
C GLY A 380 -38.39 5.19 -20.01
N SER A 381 -39.63 4.77 -19.78
CA SER A 381 -40.78 5.22 -20.57
C SER A 381 -40.99 6.73 -20.35
N GLY A 382 -40.98 7.52 -21.42
CA GLY A 382 -41.12 8.99 -21.36
C GLY A 382 -39.82 9.77 -21.11
N ASN A 383 -38.69 9.09 -20.90
CA ASN A 383 -37.39 9.76 -20.74
C ASN A 383 -36.77 10.08 -22.10
N GLN A 384 -36.12 11.25 -22.21
CA GLN A 384 -35.35 11.63 -23.38
C GLN A 384 -33.94 11.00 -23.31
N PRO A 385 -33.53 10.20 -24.31
CA PRO A 385 -32.20 9.59 -24.29
C PRO A 385 -31.11 10.63 -24.53
N LEU A 386 -30.01 10.53 -23.78
CA LEU A 386 -28.81 11.37 -23.96
C LEU A 386 -27.72 10.58 -24.70
N PHE A 387 -27.23 9.52 -24.08
CA PHE A 387 -26.21 8.63 -24.62
C PHE A 387 -26.18 7.31 -23.82
N THR A 388 -25.39 6.35 -24.30
CA THR A 388 -25.20 5.06 -23.63
C THR A 388 -23.72 4.74 -23.52
N PHE A 389 -23.34 4.07 -22.43
CA PHE A 389 -21.97 3.60 -22.24
C PHE A 389 -21.96 2.26 -21.50
N PRO A 390 -20.94 1.41 -21.71
CA PRO A 390 -20.74 0.24 -20.88
C PRO A 390 -20.14 0.64 -19.53
N ALA A 391 -20.53 -0.03 -18.45
CA ALA A 391 -19.88 0.10 -17.13
C ALA A 391 -20.01 -1.24 -16.37
N PHE A 392 -19.27 -1.39 -15.27
CA PHE A 392 -19.42 -2.56 -14.42
C PHE A 392 -20.64 -2.39 -13.51
N ASP A 393 -21.39 -3.47 -13.30
CA ASP A 393 -22.52 -3.52 -12.35
C ASP A 393 -22.14 -4.19 -11.02
N PHE A 394 -20.84 -4.32 -10.77
CA PHE A 394 -20.23 -4.86 -9.55
C PHE A 394 -18.91 -4.11 -9.26
N GLY A 395 -18.45 -4.17 -8.01
CA GLY A 395 -17.27 -3.45 -7.53
C GLY A 395 -16.00 -4.29 -7.41
N ASP A 396 -15.09 -3.87 -6.52
CA ASP A 396 -13.85 -4.57 -6.15
C ASP A 396 -12.83 -4.74 -7.29
N LEU A 397 -12.89 -3.88 -8.29
CA LEU A 397 -11.86 -3.76 -9.32
C LEU A 397 -10.88 -2.67 -8.93
N ILE A 398 -9.58 -2.95 -9.08
CA ILE A 398 -8.52 -1.98 -8.77
C ILE A 398 -8.73 -0.73 -9.62
N GLY A 399 -8.80 0.43 -8.97
CA GLY A 399 -8.97 1.73 -9.60
C GLY A 399 -10.38 2.02 -10.10
N THR A 400 -11.41 1.25 -9.69
CA THR A 400 -12.81 1.64 -9.96
C THR A 400 -13.49 2.23 -8.73
N GLU A 401 -14.45 3.10 -8.99
CA GLU A 401 -15.30 3.73 -7.98
C GLU A 401 -16.76 3.58 -8.36
N VAL A 402 -17.63 3.50 -7.36
CA VAL A 402 -19.08 3.46 -7.59
C VAL A 402 -19.59 4.87 -7.89
N VAL A 403 -20.36 5.02 -8.97
CA VAL A 403 -21.24 6.16 -9.19
C VAL A 403 -22.65 5.73 -8.82
N SER A 404 -23.33 6.49 -7.98
CA SER A 404 -24.65 6.16 -7.45
C SER A 404 -25.60 7.34 -7.61
N PHE A 405 -26.71 7.13 -8.32
CA PHE A 405 -27.78 8.12 -8.49
C PHE A 405 -28.91 7.84 -7.50
N GLY A 406 -29.40 8.90 -6.85
CA GLY A 406 -30.45 8.80 -5.85
C GLY A 406 -31.47 9.93 -5.95
N LYS A 407 -32.67 9.64 -5.45
CA LYS A 407 -33.74 10.62 -5.24
C LYS A 407 -34.13 10.64 -3.76
N LYS A 408 -34.33 11.82 -3.20
CA LYS A 408 -34.88 11.96 -1.85
C LYS A 408 -36.28 11.35 -1.77
N LYS A 409 -36.54 10.52 -0.77
CA LYS A 409 -37.80 9.76 -0.62
C LYS A 409 -39.03 10.67 -0.57
N ASN A 410 -38.92 11.78 0.17
CA ASN A 410 -40.00 12.72 0.42
C ASN A 410 -39.77 14.08 -0.26
N GLY A 411 -39.14 14.11 -1.44
CA GLY A 411 -38.86 15.35 -2.16
C GLY A 411 -38.54 15.17 -3.64
N GLU A 412 -38.29 16.28 -4.32
CA GLU A 412 -37.89 16.33 -5.73
C GLU A 412 -36.37 16.44 -5.92
N GLU A 413 -35.60 16.40 -4.83
CA GLU A 413 -34.15 16.54 -4.87
C GLU A 413 -33.49 15.25 -5.36
N TYR A 414 -32.50 15.41 -6.23
CA TYR A 414 -31.66 14.33 -6.72
C TYR A 414 -30.24 14.51 -6.19
N ASN A 415 -29.52 13.40 -6.11
CA ASN A 415 -28.12 13.42 -5.78
C ASN A 415 -27.38 12.36 -6.59
N CYS A 416 -26.11 12.62 -6.83
CA CYS A 416 -25.21 11.70 -7.48
C CYS A 416 -23.87 11.79 -6.75
N LEU A 417 -23.39 10.63 -6.29
CA LEU A 417 -22.14 10.47 -5.57
C LEU A 417 -21.19 9.59 -6.40
N ILE A 418 -19.89 9.80 -6.20
CA ILE A 418 -18.83 8.94 -6.70
C ILE A 418 -17.97 8.48 -5.50
N GLY A 419 -17.61 7.20 -5.45
CA GLY A 419 -16.90 6.58 -4.32
C GLY A 419 -17.81 6.03 -3.21
N GLU A 420 -19.04 6.55 -3.10
CA GLU A 420 -20.03 6.12 -2.10
C GLU A 420 -21.43 5.95 -2.70
N ARG A 421 -22.22 5.07 -2.09
CA ARG A 421 -23.61 4.84 -2.45
C ARG A 421 -24.49 5.92 -1.84
N VAL A 422 -25.47 6.45 -2.58
CA VAL A 422 -26.45 7.43 -2.06
C VAL A 422 -27.27 6.93 -0.87
N THR A 423 -27.29 5.61 -0.63
CA THR A 423 -27.93 5.00 0.54
C THR A 423 -27.21 5.34 1.86
N SER A 424 -26.00 5.89 1.80
CA SER A 424 -25.30 6.47 2.96
C SER A 424 -25.92 7.77 3.44
N LEU A 425 -26.65 8.47 2.56
CA LEU A 425 -27.32 9.72 2.87
C LEU A 425 -28.69 9.45 3.47
N ASP A 426 -29.05 10.21 4.50
CA ASP A 426 -30.36 10.15 5.12
C ASP A 426 -31.47 10.48 4.11
N ASP A 427 -32.54 9.69 4.13
CA ASP A 427 -33.75 9.87 3.32
C ASP A 427 -33.57 9.79 1.79
N TYR A 428 -32.47 9.24 1.28
CA TYR A 428 -32.33 8.95 -0.15
C TYR A 428 -32.75 7.52 -0.50
N LYS A 429 -33.39 7.37 -1.67
CA LYS A 429 -33.62 6.11 -2.37
C LYS A 429 -32.69 6.06 -3.57
N GLU A 430 -31.90 4.99 -3.66
CA GLU A 430 -31.06 4.75 -4.83
C GLU A 430 -31.90 4.37 -6.04
N LEU A 431 -31.59 5.00 -7.17
CA LEU A 431 -32.21 4.74 -8.48
C LEU A 431 -31.36 3.76 -9.29
N SER A 432 -30.04 3.93 -9.23
CA SER A 432 -29.06 3.11 -9.93
C SER A 432 -27.67 3.32 -9.37
N TYR A 433 -26.78 2.39 -9.69
CA TYR A 433 -25.35 2.50 -9.41
C TYR A 433 -24.57 1.66 -10.42
N PHE A 434 -23.31 2.02 -10.63
CA PHE A 434 -22.38 1.34 -11.53
C PHE A 434 -20.94 1.73 -11.16
N TRP A 435 -19.96 0.92 -11.57
CA TRP A 435 -18.55 1.18 -11.31
C TRP A 435 -17.83 1.62 -12.57
N VAL A 436 -17.02 2.66 -12.40
CA VAL A 436 -16.29 3.40 -13.44
C VAL A 436 -14.89 3.71 -12.93
N PHE A 437 -14.04 4.28 -13.78
CA PHE A 437 -12.70 4.72 -13.37
C PHE A 437 -12.69 6.24 -13.12
N PRO A 438 -12.15 6.74 -12.01
CA PRO A 438 -11.96 8.18 -11.81
C PRO A 438 -10.89 8.74 -12.76
N ASP A 439 -9.93 7.90 -13.16
CA ASP A 439 -8.84 8.23 -14.08
C ASP A 439 -8.90 7.37 -15.37
N SER A 440 -8.34 7.89 -16.45
CA SER A 440 -8.30 7.14 -17.71
C SER A 440 -7.46 5.87 -17.59
N VAL A 441 -7.93 4.78 -18.18
CA VAL A 441 -7.14 3.55 -18.35
C VAL A 441 -6.81 3.42 -19.83
N GLN A 442 -5.54 3.64 -20.18
CA GLN A 442 -5.10 3.60 -21.57
C GLN A 442 -5.52 2.27 -22.24
N LYS A 443 -6.07 2.37 -23.46
CA LYS A 443 -6.59 1.24 -24.26
C LYS A 443 -7.84 0.53 -23.69
N PHE A 444 -8.39 0.96 -22.55
CA PHE A 444 -9.58 0.34 -21.97
C PHE A 444 -10.68 1.34 -21.64
N ALA A 445 -10.40 2.38 -20.87
CA ALA A 445 -11.38 3.36 -20.41
C ALA A 445 -10.88 4.77 -20.73
N MET A 446 -11.26 5.27 -21.90
CA MET A 446 -10.78 6.55 -22.43
C MET A 446 -11.92 7.54 -22.71
N GLU A 447 -13.16 7.06 -22.81
CA GLU A 447 -14.33 7.92 -22.93
C GLU A 447 -14.67 8.52 -21.58
N MET A 448 -14.83 9.84 -21.52
CA MET A 448 -15.07 10.58 -20.28
C MET A 448 -16.48 11.17 -20.25
N TYR A 449 -17.09 11.12 -19.08
CA TYR A 449 -18.42 11.68 -18.82
C TYR A 449 -18.39 12.49 -17.53
N GLY A 450 -19.19 13.56 -17.49
CA GLY A 450 -19.28 14.48 -16.38
C GLY A 450 -20.66 14.48 -15.74
N VAL A 451 -20.69 14.77 -14.44
CA VAL A 451 -21.90 15.04 -13.67
C VAL A 451 -21.83 16.46 -13.12
N SER A 452 -22.86 17.25 -13.36
CA SER A 452 -23.04 18.57 -12.76
C SER A 452 -24.40 18.72 -12.11
N LYS A 453 -24.55 19.78 -11.33
CA LYS A 453 -25.76 20.07 -10.55
C LYS A 453 -26.42 21.36 -11.01
N VAL A 454 -27.74 21.36 -11.11
CA VAL A 454 -28.52 22.58 -11.34
C VAL A 454 -28.59 23.36 -10.03
N PRO A 455 -28.14 24.64 -9.99
CA PRO A 455 -27.86 25.36 -8.74
C PRO A 455 -29.07 25.56 -7.83
N THR A 456 -30.26 25.69 -8.41
CA THR A 456 -31.46 26.14 -7.71
C THR A 456 -32.32 25.02 -7.15
N ARG A 457 -32.16 23.77 -7.62
CA ARG A 457 -33.14 22.69 -7.35
C ARG A 457 -32.56 21.30 -7.10
N ASN A 458 -31.23 21.18 -6.97
CA ASN A 458 -30.56 19.89 -6.77
C ASN A 458 -30.88 18.84 -7.85
N TYR A 459 -31.12 19.27 -9.09
CA TYR A 459 -31.26 18.36 -10.23
C TYR A 459 -29.90 18.05 -10.84
N MET A 460 -29.74 16.84 -11.38
CA MET A 460 -28.49 16.39 -11.97
C MET A 460 -28.47 16.66 -13.47
N ARG A 461 -27.28 16.89 -14.00
CA ARG A 461 -26.98 16.91 -15.44
C ARG A 461 -25.85 15.94 -15.71
N VAL A 462 -25.98 15.15 -16.77
CA VAL A 462 -24.95 14.21 -17.20
C VAL A 462 -24.58 14.52 -18.64
N TYR A 463 -23.29 14.61 -18.94
CA TYR A 463 -22.80 15.02 -20.25
C TYR A 463 -21.56 14.23 -20.66
N ALA A 464 -21.35 14.10 -21.97
CA ALA A 464 -20.05 13.71 -22.50
C ALA A 464 -19.04 14.81 -22.19
N ALA A 465 -17.92 14.43 -21.59
CA ALA A 465 -16.88 15.35 -21.13
C ALA A 465 -15.57 15.09 -21.89
N ASP A 466 -14.69 16.08 -21.88
CA ASP A 466 -13.35 15.98 -22.47
C ASP A 466 -12.30 16.68 -21.59
N GLN A 467 -11.02 16.60 -21.99
CA GLN A 467 -9.92 17.17 -21.22
C GLN A 467 -10.13 18.65 -20.83
N SER A 468 -10.87 19.42 -21.63
CA SER A 468 -11.17 20.82 -21.30
C SER A 468 -12.07 20.96 -20.07
N ASP A 469 -12.90 19.96 -19.76
CA ASP A 469 -13.73 19.92 -18.55
C ASP A 469 -12.92 19.62 -17.29
N ILE A 470 -11.69 19.07 -17.41
CA ILE A 470 -10.74 18.93 -16.30
C ILE A 470 -10.00 20.24 -16.09
N GLU A 471 -9.48 20.82 -17.17
CA GLU A 471 -8.68 22.04 -17.14
C GLU A 471 -9.52 23.29 -16.79
N ASN A 472 -10.76 23.32 -17.26
CA ASN A 472 -11.71 24.41 -17.07
C ASN A 472 -13.09 23.84 -16.66
N PRO A 473 -13.26 23.41 -15.38
CA PRO A 473 -14.49 22.78 -14.93
C PRO A 473 -15.73 23.64 -15.18
N ARG A 474 -16.81 23.00 -15.66
CA ARG A 474 -18.09 23.69 -15.86
C ARG A 474 -18.63 24.22 -14.53
N PRO A 475 -19.42 25.31 -14.55
CA PRO A 475 -20.12 25.76 -13.36
C PRO A 475 -20.90 24.60 -12.74
N TYR A 476 -20.71 24.39 -11.42
CA TYR A 476 -21.39 23.34 -10.66
C TYR A 476 -21.11 21.90 -11.12
N GLN A 477 -20.02 21.69 -11.86
CA GLN A 477 -19.44 20.36 -12.08
C GLN A 477 -19.13 19.72 -10.73
N ARG A 478 -19.54 18.46 -10.58
CA ARG A 478 -19.32 17.67 -9.37
C ARG A 478 -18.09 16.80 -9.56
N PHE A 479 -18.10 15.97 -10.59
CA PHE A 479 -17.00 15.07 -10.91
C PHE A 479 -17.12 14.60 -12.37
N TRP A 480 -16.06 13.97 -12.86
CA TRP A 480 -16.04 13.21 -14.10
C TRP A 480 -15.62 11.77 -13.81
N PHE A 481 -15.82 10.91 -14.79
CA PHE A 481 -15.36 9.52 -14.76
C PHE A 481 -15.14 9.00 -16.16
N TYR A 482 -14.33 7.95 -16.26
CA TYR A 482 -14.02 7.23 -17.47
C TYR A 482 -14.72 5.87 -17.47
N VAL A 483 -15.20 5.47 -18.64
CA VAL A 483 -15.93 4.22 -18.83
C VAL A 483 -15.19 3.31 -19.79
N PRO A 484 -15.36 1.98 -19.68
CA PRO A 484 -14.85 1.05 -20.68
C PRO A 484 -15.24 1.46 -22.12
N SER A 485 -14.33 1.33 -23.06
CA SER A 485 -14.59 1.60 -24.47
C SER A 485 -15.50 0.50 -25.02
N ALA A 486 -16.56 0.89 -25.74
CA ALA A 486 -17.56 -0.03 -26.27
C ALA A 486 -16.98 -1.12 -27.21
N ASN A 487 -15.77 -0.91 -27.75
CA ASN A 487 -15.07 -1.79 -28.69
C ASN A 487 -13.59 -2.02 -28.32
N SER A 488 -13.26 -2.29 -27.06
CA SER A 488 -11.89 -2.74 -26.74
C SER A 488 -11.68 -4.10 -27.43
N PRO A 489 -10.76 -4.23 -28.42
CA PRO A 489 -10.49 -5.53 -29.02
C PRO A 489 -9.95 -6.49 -27.95
N PRO A 490 -10.25 -7.80 -28.05
CA PRO A 490 -9.75 -8.82 -27.13
C PRO A 490 -8.23 -8.83 -27.04
#